data_AF-S6GHT3-F1
#
_entry.id   AF-S6GHT3-F1
#
_cell.length_a   1.000
_cell.length_b   1.000
_cell.length_c   1.000
_cell.angle_alpha   90.00
_cell.angle_beta   90.00
_cell.angle_gamma   90.00
#
_symmetry.space_group_name_H-M   'P 1'
#
loop_
_entity.id
_entity.type
_entity.pdbx_description
1 polymer ?
#
loop_
_entity_poly.entity_id
_entity_poly.type
_entity_poly.pdbx_seq_one_letter_code
_entity_poly.pdbx_strand_id
1 'polypeptide(L)'
;MSSKIEANGSKLDGLKWLVVVALVAVGVVGNSFYADQSLLYRVVALLLIAGVAGFVGFQTTRGAAFVTHMKEAKNEIRKVVWPTRQETGQTTMMVVGVVIIIGFLLWGLDTFLGWVVSSVIG
;
A
#
# COMPACT_ATOMS: atom_id res chain seq x y z
N MET A 1 -3.53 30.54 -14.12
CA MET A 1 -4.80 29.92 -14.54
C MET A 1 -5.44 29.31 -13.32
N SER A 2 -6.44 30.03 -12.77
CA SER A 2 -7.06 29.74 -11.48
C SER A 2 -8.00 28.56 -11.59
N SER A 3 -7.99 27.76 -10.53
CA SER A 3 -8.83 26.63 -10.20
C SER A 3 -10.28 26.76 -10.66
N LYS A 4 -10.62 26.06 -11.74
CA LYS A 4 -11.95 25.49 -11.89
C LYS A 4 -11.89 24.12 -11.21
N ILE A 5 -12.07 24.10 -9.89
CA ILE A 5 -12.50 22.87 -9.22
C ILE A 5 -13.87 22.60 -9.81
N GLU A 6 -13.92 21.67 -10.76
CA GLU A 6 -15.17 21.17 -11.31
C GLU A 6 -15.98 20.59 -10.15
N ALA A 7 -16.90 21.41 -9.64
CA ALA A 7 -17.99 21.01 -8.79
C ALA A 7 -19.00 20.18 -9.61
N ASN A 8 -18.54 19.04 -10.14
CA ASN A 8 -19.38 17.99 -10.71
C ASN A 8 -19.30 16.71 -9.86
N GLY A 9 -19.09 16.87 -8.54
CA GLY A 9 -19.54 15.88 -7.58
C GLY A 9 -21.05 16.05 -7.46
N SER A 10 -21.83 15.10 -7.96
CA SER A 10 -23.28 15.10 -7.75
C SER A 10 -23.54 15.35 -6.26
N LYS A 11 -24.40 16.30 -5.91
CA LYS A 11 -24.77 16.57 -4.49
C LYS A 11 -25.22 15.28 -3.76
N LEU A 12 -25.66 14.29 -4.54
CA LEU A 12 -26.05 12.96 -4.11
C LEU A 12 -24.87 12.08 -3.67
N ASP A 13 -23.63 12.35 -4.09
CA ASP A 13 -22.45 11.58 -3.64
C ASP A 13 -22.14 11.85 -2.16
N GLY A 14 -22.28 13.10 -1.71
CA GLY A 14 -22.17 13.45 -0.29
C GLY A 14 -23.25 12.77 0.54
N LEU A 15 -24.49 12.71 0.01
CA LEU A 15 -25.60 12.03 0.66
C LEU A 15 -25.40 10.50 0.69
N LYS A 16 -24.91 9.89 -0.39
CA LYS A 16 -24.58 8.45 -0.45
C LYS A 16 -23.49 8.10 0.56
N TRP A 17 -22.46 8.94 0.72
CA TRP A 17 -21.44 8.74 1.74
C TRP A 17 -21.99 8.85 3.17
N LEU A 18 -22.91 9.78 3.41
CA LEU A 18 -23.61 9.87 4.70
C LEU A 18 -24.40 8.60 4.99
N VAL A 19 -25.11 8.05 3.98
CA VAL A 19 -25.82 6.77 4.09
C VAL A 19 -24.86 5.61 4.36
N VAL A 20 -23.70 5.55 3.70
CA VAL A 20 -22.67 4.52 3.96
C VAL A 20 -22.16 4.60 5.40
N VAL A 21 -21.82 5.80 5.88
CA VAL A 21 -21.35 6.00 7.27
C VAL A 21 -22.44 5.61 8.27
N ALA A 22 -23.70 5.96 8.01
CA ALA A 22 -24.83 5.56 8.84
C ALA A 22 -25.01 4.04 8.88
N LEU A 23 -24.93 3.35 7.74
CA LEU A 23 -25.01 1.88 7.66
C LEU A 23 -23.86 1.20 8.43
N VAL A 24 -22.64 1.72 8.32
CA VAL A 24 -21.49 1.20 9.09
C VAL A 24 -21.68 1.43 10.58
N ALA A 25 -22.13 2.62 11.00
CA ALA A 25 -22.41 2.91 12.40
C ALA A 25 -23.48 1.97 12.97
N VAL A 26 -24.56 1.73 12.22
CA VAL A 26 -25.60 0.76 12.58
C VAL A 26 -25.03 -0.65 12.66
N GLY A 27 -24.15 -1.06 11.75
CA GLY A 27 -23.47 -2.36 11.80
C GLY A 27 -22.58 -2.52 13.04
N VAL A 28 -21.81 -1.49 13.40
CA VAL A 28 -20.93 -1.50 14.58
C VAL A 28 -21.74 -1.54 15.88
N VAL A 29 -22.75 -0.66 16.00
CA VAL A 29 -23.63 -0.59 17.18
C VAL A 29 -24.49 -1.85 17.30
N GLY A 30 -25.08 -2.29 16.19
CA GLY A 30 -25.80 -3.56 16.15
C GLY A 30 -24.90 -4.72 16.57
N ASN A 31 -23.65 -4.76 16.10
CA ASN A 31 -22.70 -5.76 16.55
C ASN A 31 -22.43 -5.65 18.06
N SER A 32 -22.24 -4.46 18.64
CA SER A 32 -22.00 -4.36 20.09
C SER A 32 -23.20 -4.75 20.94
N PHE A 33 -24.43 -4.44 20.51
CA PHE A 33 -25.64 -4.79 21.26
C PHE A 33 -26.00 -6.28 21.19
N TYR A 34 -25.74 -6.94 20.06
CA TYR A 34 -25.99 -8.38 19.92
C TYR A 34 -24.81 -9.24 20.42
N ALA A 35 -23.98 -8.69 21.34
CA ALA A 35 -22.86 -9.32 22.06
C ALA A 35 -23.09 -10.78 22.46
N ASP A 36 -24.29 -11.05 22.96
CA ASP A 36 -24.60 -12.31 23.62
C ASP A 36 -25.27 -13.34 22.69
N GLN A 37 -25.48 -12.99 21.41
CA GLN A 37 -26.09 -13.88 20.42
C GLN A 37 -25.05 -14.71 19.66
N SER A 38 -25.53 -15.82 19.08
CA SER A 38 -24.69 -16.73 18.29
C SER A 38 -23.93 -16.03 17.16
N LEU A 39 -22.65 -16.39 17.02
CA LEU A 39 -21.70 -15.75 16.11
C LEU A 39 -22.16 -15.79 14.64
N LEU A 40 -22.85 -16.87 14.24
CA LEU A 40 -23.35 -17.05 12.87
C LEU A 40 -24.31 -15.93 12.44
N TYR A 41 -25.27 -15.56 13.30
CA TYR A 41 -26.28 -14.56 12.95
C TYR A 41 -25.67 -13.17 12.78
N ARG A 42 -24.65 -12.85 13.58
CA ARG A 42 -23.94 -11.57 13.54
C ARG A 42 -23.07 -11.44 12.31
N VAL A 43 -22.34 -12.51 11.96
CA VAL A 43 -21.50 -12.51 10.75
C VAL A 43 -22.36 -12.35 9.49
N VAL A 44 -23.49 -13.05 9.39
CA VAL A 44 -24.40 -12.91 8.24
C VAL A 44 -24.99 -11.49 8.17
N ALA A 45 -25.48 -10.94 9.29
CA ALA A 45 -26.01 -9.58 9.34
C ALA A 45 -24.94 -8.53 8.96
N LEU A 46 -23.72 -8.67 9.48
CA LEU A 46 -22.59 -7.79 9.15
C LEU A 46 -22.19 -7.89 7.68
N LEU A 47 -22.14 -9.10 7.12
CA LEU A 47 -21.84 -9.30 5.69
C LEU A 47 -22.90 -8.67 4.80
N LEU A 48 -24.19 -8.77 5.16
CA LEU A 48 -25.26 -8.11 4.42
C LEU A 48 -25.14 -6.58 4.49
N ILE A 49 -24.91 -6.01 5.67
CA ILE A 49 -24.73 -4.56 5.84
C ILE A 49 -23.48 -4.08 5.06
N ALA A 50 -22.38 -4.82 5.14
CA ALA A 50 -21.16 -4.52 4.39
C ALA A 50 -21.38 -4.60 2.87
N GLY A 51 -22.14 -5.59 2.40
CA GLY A 51 -22.51 -5.73 1.00
C GLY A 51 -23.34 -4.55 0.49
N VAL A 52 -24.35 -4.12 1.26
CA VAL A 52 -25.20 -2.96 0.90
C VAL A 52 -24.39 -1.67 0.95
N ALA A 53 -23.57 -1.45 1.98
CA ALA A 53 -22.70 -0.29 2.08
C ALA A 53 -21.68 -0.24 0.93
N GLY A 54 -21.09 -1.38 0.58
CA GLY A 54 -20.20 -1.52 -0.58
C GLY A 54 -20.92 -1.19 -1.89
N PHE A 55 -22.12 -1.74 -2.11
CA PHE A 55 -22.91 -1.48 -3.32
C PHE A 55 -23.28 0.00 -3.48
N VAL A 56 -23.69 0.67 -2.41
CA VAL A 56 -23.96 2.12 -2.40
C VAL A 56 -22.67 2.92 -2.64
N GLY A 57 -21.55 2.49 -2.05
CA GLY A 57 -20.24 3.11 -2.26
C GLY A 57 -19.75 3.02 -3.70
N PHE A 58 -19.89 1.85 -4.35
CA PHE A 58 -19.49 1.66 -5.76
C PHE A 58 -20.31 2.49 -6.74
N GLN A 59 -21.57 2.81 -6.42
CA GLN A 59 -22.42 3.70 -7.23
C GLN A 59 -22.10 5.20 -7.10
N THR A 60 -21.07 5.57 -6.33
CA THR A 60 -20.64 6.96 -6.16
C THR A 60 -19.61 7.32 -7.24
N THR A 61 -19.54 8.58 -7.67
CA THR A 61 -18.54 9.07 -8.65
C THR A 61 -17.09 8.69 -8.27
N ARG A 62 -16.78 8.70 -6.97
CA ARG A 62 -15.49 8.23 -6.42
C ARG A 62 -15.27 6.72 -6.61
N GLY A 63 -16.31 5.91 -6.52
CA GLY A 63 -16.25 4.47 -6.75
C GLY A 63 -15.99 4.14 -8.23
N ALA A 64 -16.65 4.85 -9.14
CA ALA A 64 -16.40 4.73 -10.57
C ALA A 64 -14.98 5.19 -10.96
N ALA A 65 -14.51 6.31 -10.39
CA ALA A 65 -13.13 6.78 -10.58
C ALA A 65 -12.10 5.76 -10.08
N PHE A 66 -12.33 5.12 -8.94
CA PHE A 66 -11.47 4.06 -8.42
C PHE A 66 -11.37 2.86 -9.38
N VAL A 67 -12.49 2.45 -9.99
CA VAL A 67 -12.49 1.37 -10.99
C VAL A 67 -11.68 1.77 -12.23
N THR A 68 -11.79 3.03 -12.68
CA THR A 68 -11.00 3.55 -13.80
C THR A 68 -9.51 3.57 -13.45
N HIS A 69 -9.13 4.08 -12.27
CA HIS A 69 -7.74 4.08 -11.80
C HIS A 69 -7.16 2.67 -11.65
N MET A 70 -7.99 1.69 -11.24
CA MET A 70 -7.56 0.30 -11.14
C MET A 70 -7.33 -0.31 -12.53
N LYS A 71 -8.11 0.08 -13.54
CA LYS A 71 -7.85 -0.30 -14.95
C LYS A 71 -6.58 0.35 -15.48
N GLU A 72 -6.35 1.62 -15.19
CA GLU A 72 -5.14 2.36 -15.55
C GLU A 72 -3.90 1.73 -14.89
N ALA A 73 -3.95 1.40 -13.60
CA ALA A 73 -2.88 0.71 -12.89
C ALA A 73 -2.55 -0.65 -13.51
N LYS A 74 -3.55 -1.42 -13.94
CA LYS A 74 -3.32 -2.68 -14.67
C LYS A 74 -2.64 -2.45 -16.03
N ASN A 75 -2.96 -1.37 -16.72
CA ASN A 75 -2.28 -1.00 -17.95
C ASN A 75 -0.84 -0.54 -17.69
N GLU A 76 -0.57 0.14 -16.58
CA GLU A 76 0.79 0.58 -16.19
C GLU A 76 1.67 -0.60 -15.77
N ILE A 77 1.11 -1.56 -15.03
CA ILE A 77 1.81 -2.80 -14.67
C ILE A 77 2.24 -3.58 -15.92
N ARG A 78 1.45 -3.52 -17.01
CA ARG A 78 1.83 -4.12 -18.29
C ARG A 78 2.97 -3.38 -18.99
N LYS A 79 3.23 -2.12 -18.66
CA LYS A 79 4.39 -1.36 -19.14
C LYS A 79 5.65 -1.65 -18.32
N VAL A 80 5.54 -2.34 -17.19
CA VAL A 80 6.71 -2.79 -16.42
C VAL A 80 7.41 -3.88 -17.24
N VAL A 81 8.43 -3.46 -17.97
CA VAL A 81 9.38 -4.38 -18.58
C VAL A 81 10.20 -4.96 -17.44
N TRP A 82 9.86 -6.18 -17.04
CA TRP A 82 10.67 -6.89 -16.06
C TRP A 82 12.06 -7.13 -16.65
N PRO A 83 13.13 -6.76 -15.92
CA PRO A 83 14.48 -6.90 -16.41
C PRO A 83 14.77 -8.37 -16.73
N THR A 84 15.53 -8.59 -17.79
CA THR A 84 15.94 -9.94 -18.16
C THR A 84 16.89 -10.49 -17.10
N ARG A 85 16.99 -11.83 -16.98
CA ARG A 85 17.94 -12.47 -16.05
C ARG A 85 19.38 -12.02 -16.28
N GLN A 86 19.71 -11.65 -17.52
CA GLN A 86 21.04 -11.18 -17.91
C GLN A 86 21.33 -9.77 -17.36
N GLU A 87 20.39 -8.83 -17.49
CA GLU A 87 20.53 -7.46 -16.95
C GLU A 87 20.61 -7.46 -15.42
N THR A 88 19.78 -8.30 -14.78
CA THR A 88 19.76 -8.45 -13.32
C THR A 88 21.09 -9.04 -12.82
N GLY A 89 21.61 -10.05 -13.51
CA GLY A 89 22.90 -10.66 -13.21
C GLY A 89 24.08 -9.70 -13.40
N GLN A 90 24.10 -8.94 -14.50
CA GLN A 90 25.15 -7.95 -14.77
C GLN A 90 25.19 -6.86 -13.69
N THR A 91 24.03 -6.31 -13.33
CA THR A 91 23.94 -5.29 -12.28
C THR A 91 24.37 -5.84 -10.92
N THR A 92 23.95 -7.07 -10.59
CA THR A 92 24.36 -7.74 -9.34
C THR A 92 25.87 -7.96 -9.31
N MET A 93 26.48 -8.47 -10.38
CA MET A 93 27.93 -8.67 -10.47
C MET A 93 28.71 -7.36 -10.36
N MET A 94 28.20 -6.28 -10.97
CA MET A 94 28.79 -4.94 -10.84
C MET A 94 28.79 -4.47 -9.39
N VAL A 95 27.64 -4.58 -8.69
CA VAL A 95 27.51 -4.21 -7.28
C VAL A 95 28.42 -5.07 -6.40
N VAL A 96 28.43 -6.39 -6.61
CA VAL A 96 29.31 -7.32 -5.87
C VAL A 96 30.78 -6.96 -6.06
N GLY A 97 31.20 -6.62 -7.28
CA GLY A 97 32.56 -6.15 -7.55
C GLY A 97 32.93 -4.91 -6.74
N VAL A 98 32.04 -3.90 -6.71
CA VAL A 98 32.26 -2.68 -5.91
C VAL A 98 32.33 -2.99 -4.41
N VAL A 99 31.45 -3.85 -3.91
CA VAL A 99 31.44 -4.27 -2.49
C VAL A 99 32.74 -4.97 -2.11
N ILE A 100 33.26 -5.85 -2.96
CA ILE A 100 34.54 -6.54 -2.73
C ILE A 100 35.68 -5.53 -2.63
N ILE A 101 35.77 -4.56 -3.55
CA ILE A 101 36.83 -3.54 -3.55
C ILE A 101 36.80 -2.72 -2.26
N ILE A 102 35.61 -2.24 -1.88
CA ILE A 102 35.45 -1.44 -0.65
C ILE A 102 35.76 -2.29 0.58
N GLY A 103 35.28 -3.54 0.63
CA GLY A 103 35.56 -4.45 1.74
C GLY A 103 37.05 -4.72 1.92
N PHE A 104 37.79 -4.92 0.84
CA PHE A 104 39.25 -5.06 0.89
C PHE A 104 39.96 -3.78 1.35
N LEU A 105 39.53 -2.62 0.88
CA LEU A 105 40.09 -1.33 1.31
C LEU A 105 39.89 -1.09 2.81
N LEU A 106 38.67 -1.32 3.31
CA LEU A 106 38.36 -1.17 4.73
C LEU A 106 39.16 -2.18 5.56
N TRP A 107 39.16 -3.45 5.17
CA TRP A 107 39.93 -4.48 5.88
C TRP A 107 41.44 -4.15 5.97
N GLY A 108 42.02 -3.64 4.88
CA GLY A 108 43.42 -3.21 4.86
C GLY A 108 43.67 -2.03 5.80
N LEU A 109 42.77 -1.03 5.80
CA LEU A 109 42.85 0.13 6.68
C LEU A 109 42.69 -0.28 8.16
N ASP A 110 41.73 -1.14 8.48
CA ASP A 110 41.47 -1.62 9.84
C ASP A 110 42.68 -2.40 10.37
N THR A 111 43.28 -3.26 9.54
CA THR A 111 44.49 -4.02 9.90
C THR A 111 45.69 -3.09 10.12
N PHE A 112 45.86 -2.08 9.24
CA PHE A 112 46.94 -1.10 9.36
C PHE A 112 46.79 -0.24 10.61
N LEU A 113 45.61 0.33 10.86
CA LEU A 113 45.34 1.12 12.05
C LEU A 113 45.47 0.28 13.32
N GLY A 114 44.98 -0.97 13.31
CA GLY A 114 45.14 -1.91 14.41
C GLY A 114 46.61 -2.18 14.74
N TRP A 115 47.45 -2.41 13.72
CA TRP A 115 48.90 -2.60 13.89
C TRP A 115 49.61 -1.37 14.46
N VAL A 116 49.26 -0.17 13.97
CA VAL A 116 49.82 1.10 14.49
C VAL A 116 49.43 1.29 15.95
N VAL A 117 48.15 1.11 16.30
CA VAL A 117 47.66 1.28 17.67
C VAL A 117 48.30 0.25 18.60
N SER A 118 48.41 -1.02 18.20
CA SER A 118 49.06 -2.05 19.02
C SER A 118 50.55 -1.79 19.22
N SER A 119 51.23 -1.14 18.28
CA SER A 119 52.65 -0.78 18.40
C SER A 119 52.90 0.44 19.28
N VAL A 120 51.87 1.26 19.54
CA VAL A 120 51.96 2.46 20.38
C VAL A 120 51.53 2.16 21.83
N ILE A 121 50.52 1.31 22.00
CA ILE A 121 49.99 0.91 23.32
C ILE A 121 50.74 -0.30 23.89
N GLY A 122 51.32 -1.13 23.02
CA GLY A 122 52.23 -2.22 23.39
C GLY A 122 53.64 -1.72 23.66
#